data_AF-A0A7C6AHT7-F1
#
_entry.id   AF-A0A7C6AHT7-F1
#
_cell.length_a   1.000
_cell.length_b   1.000
_cell.length_c   1.000
_cell.angle_alpha   90.00
_cell.angle_beta   90.00
_cell.angle_gamma   90.00
#
_symmetry.space_group_name_H-M   'P 1'
#
loop_
_entity.id
_entity.type
_entity.pdbx_description
1 polymer ?
#
loop_
_entity_poly.entity_id
_entity_poly.type
_entity_poly.pdbx_seq_one_letter_code
_entity_poly.pdbx_strand_id
1 'polypeptide(L)' 'MSGRCIPSGFGSLDRLIGGWRRGVITLLVGESGAGKSTILMASAYNAAKNGLKVSYIDA' A
#
# COMPACT_ATOMS: atom_id res chain seq x y z
N MET A 1 18.36 -6.24 -8.66
CA MET A 1 17.54 -6.77 -7.53
C MET A 1 16.05 -6.45 -7.75
N SER A 2 15.45 -6.94 -8.84
CA SER A 2 14.23 -6.39 -9.46
C SER A 2 12.90 -7.09 -9.09
N GLY A 3 12.62 -7.37 -7.81
CA GLY A 3 11.38 -8.10 -7.46
C GLY A 3 10.83 -7.98 -6.04
N ARG A 4 11.21 -6.95 -5.27
CA ARG A 4 10.95 -6.94 -3.80
C ARG A 4 9.83 -6.03 -3.29
N CYS A 5 9.20 -5.20 -4.14
CA CYS A 5 8.20 -4.23 -3.71
C CYS A 5 6.93 -4.28 -4.57
N ILE A 6 5.77 -4.05 -3.95
CA ILE A 6 4.47 -3.89 -4.59
C ILE A 6 4.22 -2.37 -4.74
N PRO A 7 3.96 -1.83 -5.94
CA PRO A 7 3.65 -0.42 -6.12
C PRO A 7 2.42 0.00 -5.32
N SER A 8 2.44 1.21 -4.74
CA SER A 8 1.29 1.76 -4.01
C SER A 8 0.20 2.30 -4.93
N GLY A 9 0.51 2.53 -6.21
CA GLY A 9 -0.35 3.22 -7.16
C GLY A 9 -0.26 4.75 -7.08
N PHE A 10 0.58 5.28 -6.18
CA PHE A 10 0.89 6.70 -6.06
C PHE A 10 2.39 6.90 -6.28
N GLY A 11 2.78 7.40 -7.47
CA GLY A 11 4.20 7.56 -7.82
C GLY A 11 5.00 8.44 -6.85
N SER A 12 4.36 9.42 -6.21
CA SER A 12 4.97 10.24 -5.16
C SER A 12 5.27 9.43 -3.89
N LEU A 13 4.35 8.57 -3.45
CA LEU A 13 4.54 7.69 -2.32
C LEU A 13 5.59 6.63 -2.62
N ASP A 14 5.55 6.02 -3.80
CA ASP A 14 6.54 5.02 -4.22
C ASP A 14 7.96 5.61 -4.29
N ARG A 15 8.10 6.89 -4.66
CA ARG A 15 9.39 7.58 -4.59
C ARG A 15 9.87 7.80 -3.15
N LEU A 16 8.93 8.04 -2.23
CA LEU A 16 9.24 8.29 -0.82
C LEU A 16 9.62 7.00 -0.07
N ILE A 17 8.89 5.90 -0.29
CA ILE A 17 9.05 4.66 0.49
C ILE A 17 9.59 3.46 -0.30
N GLY A 18 9.70 3.58 -1.64
CA GLY A 18 10.14 2.49 -2.52
C GLY A 18 9.07 1.43 -2.83
N GLY A 19 7.79 1.74 -2.53
CA GLY A 19 6.67 0.81 -2.59
C GLY A 19 6.55 -0.12 -1.37
N TRP A 20 5.49 -0.93 -1.32
CA TRP A 20 5.24 -1.85 -0.22
C TRP A 20 6.18 -3.07 -0.27
N ARG A 21 7.06 -3.22 0.72
CA ARG A 21 8.06 -4.30 0.73
C ARG A 21 7.43 -5.63 1.10
N ARG A 22 7.71 -6.68 0.33
CA ARG A 22 7.25 -8.04 0.65
C ARG A 22 7.91 -8.55 1.94
N GLY A 23 7.13 -9.25 2.77
CA GLY A 23 7.61 -9.82 4.04
C GLY A 23 7.85 -8.80 5.15
N VAL A 24 7.33 -7.57 5.00
CA VAL A 24 7.48 -6.47 5.96
C VAL A 24 6.11 -5.97 6.39
N ILE A 25 5.91 -5.80 7.70
CA ILE A 25 4.74 -5.09 8.24
C ILE A 25 5.00 -3.60 8.10
N THR A 26 4.08 -2.89 7.45
CA THR A 26 4.12 -1.43 7.33
C THR A 26 2.98 -0.82 8.13
N LEU A 27 3.29 0.15 9.00
CA LEU A 27 2.31 0.85 9.82
C LEU A 27 2.14 2.28 9.31
N LEU A 28 0.90 2.67 9.00
CA LEU A 28 0.55 4.04 8.61
C LEU A 28 -0.17 4.73 9.77
N VAL A 29 0.49 5.71 10.38
CA VAL A 29 -0.02 6.46 11.56
C VAL A 29 -0.35 7.89 11.15
N GLY A 30 -1.37 8.47 11.78
CA GLY A 30 -1.82 9.83 11.56
C GLY A 30 -3.16 10.12 12.21
N GLU A 31 -3.53 11.38 12.30
CA GLU A 31 -4.77 11.84 12.94
C GLU A 31 -6.04 11.26 12.28
N SER A 32 -7.15 11.25 13.01
CA SER A 32 -8.44 10.89 12.42
C SER A 32 -8.76 11.80 11.24
N GLY A 33 -9.32 11.24 10.16
CA GLY A 33 -9.59 12.00 8.93
C GLY A 33 -8.38 12.28 8.04
N ALA A 34 -7.14 11.90 8.41
CA ALA A 34 -5.94 12.14 7.59
C ALA A 34 -5.85 11.31 6.28
N GLY A 35 -6.89 10.55 5.91
CA GLY A 35 -6.92 9.78 4.66
C GLY A 35 -6.16 8.45 4.68
N LYS A 36 -5.78 7.93 5.85
CA LYS A 36 -5.02 6.67 6.00
C LYS A 36 -5.70 5.48 5.32
N SER A 37 -6.98 5.24 5.64
CA SER A 37 -7.76 4.16 5.06
C SER A 37 -7.93 4.35 3.55
N THR A 38 -8.10 5.60 3.09
CA THR A 38 -8.21 5.92 1.66
C THR A 38 -6.96 5.53 0.89
N ILE A 39 -5.77 5.88 1.39
CA ILE A 39 -4.50 5.52 0.75
C ILE A 39 -4.31 3.99 0.75
N LEU A 40 -4.56 3.32 1.88
CA LEU A 40 -4.42 1.86 1.97
C LEU A 40 -5.41 1.12 1.05
N MET A 41 -6.66 1.58 0.97
CA MET A 41 -7.66 1.01 0.06
C MET A 41 -7.29 1.23 -1.41
N ALA A 42 -6.83 2.43 -1.77
CA ALA A 42 -6.40 2.70 -3.14
C ALA A 42 -5.17 1.86 -3.52
N SER A 43 -4.21 1.68 -2.59
CA SER A 43 -3.09 0.77 -2.80
C SER A 43 -3.51 -0.69 -2.92
N ALA A 44 -4.43 -1.15 -2.07
CA ALA A 44 -5.02 -2.48 -2.14
C ALA A 44 -5.72 -2.73 -3.48
N TYR A 45 -6.54 -1.78 -3.94
CA TYR A 45 -7.18 -1.82 -5.24
C TYR A 45 -6.15 -1.91 -6.38
N ASN A 46 -5.10 -1.08 -6.36
CA ASN A 46 -4.05 -1.13 -7.37
C ASN A 46 -3.30 -2.47 -7.37
N ALA A 47 -2.99 -3.02 -6.20
CA ALA A 47 -2.38 -4.35 -6.10
C ALA A 47 -3.31 -5.44 -6.69
N ALA A 48 -4.59 -5.42 -6.34
CA ALA A 48 -5.59 -6.36 -6.87
C ALA A 48 -5.77 -6.24 -8.39
N LYS A 49 -5.83 -5.00 -8.91
CA LYS A 49 -5.90 -4.72 -10.35
C LYS A 49 -4.69 -5.26 -11.11
N ASN A 50 -3.52 -5.37 -10.47
CA ASN A 50 -2.32 -5.97 -11.03
C ASN A 50 -2.20 -7.49 -10.75
N GLY A 51 -3.29 -8.15 -10.36
CA GLY A 51 -3.37 -9.60 -10.19
C GLY A 51 -2.85 -10.14 -8.85
N LEU A 52 -2.55 -9.26 -7.88
CA LEU A 52 -2.17 -9.70 -6.53
C LEU A 52 -3.42 -10.02 -5.70
N LYS A 53 -3.33 -11.07 -4.89
CA LYS A 53 -4.37 -11.36 -3.89
C LYS A 53 -4.26 -10.37 -2.74
N VAL A 54 -5.38 -9.78 -2.35
CA VAL A 54 -5.46 -8.79 -1.27
C VAL A 54 -6.62 -9.15 -0.36
N SER A 55 -6.44 -8.91 0.94
CA SER A 55 -7.48 -9.06 1.96
C SER A 55 -7.57 -7.78 2.76
N TYR A 56 -8.79 -7.29 2.96
CA TYR A 56 -9.09 -6.23 3.92
C TYR A 56 -9.75 -6.87 5.14
N ILE A 57 -9.23 -6.55 6.32
CA ILE A 57 -9.73 -7.05 7.60
C ILE A 57 -10.16 -5.82 8.38
N ASP A 58 -11.45 -5.80 8.73
CA ASP A 58 -12.09 -4.78 9.56
C ASP A 58 -12.81 -5.48 10.72
N ALA A 59 -12.97 -4.78 11.84
CA ALA A 59 -13.62 -5.33 13.03
C ALA A 59 -15.12 -5.01 13.06
#